data_AF-A0A352DYF7-F1
#
_entry.id   AF-A0A352DYF7-F1
#
_cell.length_a   1.000
_cell.length_b   1.000
_cell.length_c   1.000
_cell.angle_alpha   90.00
_cell.angle_beta   90.00
_cell.angle_gamma   90.00
#
_symmetry.space_group_name_H-M   'P 1'
#
loop_
_entity.id
_entity.type
_entity.pdbx_description
1 polymer ?
#
loop_
_entity_poly.entity_id
_entity_poly.type
_entity_poly.pdbx_seq_one_letter_code
_entity_poly.pdbx_strand_id
1 'polypeptide(L)'
;CHNDCDLAVANSLAAVAAGATQVQGTINGIGERCGNADLISVVANLALKLPGHAVLGGGGAEGPGTAHLTELSRFVYEAANMTYRPSQPFVGSSAFAHKGGMHVHAVSKAASSYEHITPEAVGNSRRVLVSELSGRSNIAALVTRPDVHDDRKLLDAVLAEVCRLENEGWQFEAAGASFDLLVDRCAGTFRPLFSRDSYNVDVESRGDGDIRTLATVKLRVDGQAAGSVRHEVAEGDGPVNALDAALRKALEPVYPALARMHLLDYKVRVINAQEGTAAKVRVSIESTDGEQVWGTVGVSENVIEASWLALADSFHYFLTIRSRP
;
A
#
# COMPACT_ATOMS: atom_id res chain seq x y z
N CYS A 1 22.44 -13.07 -19.51
CA CYS A 1 21.63 -12.96 -20.76
C CYS A 1 20.87 -11.65 -20.77
N HIS A 2 20.64 -11.03 -21.94
CA HIS A 2 19.66 -9.95 -22.10
C HIS A 2 18.25 -10.50 -22.36
N ASN A 3 17.23 -9.68 -22.14
CA ASN A 3 15.81 -10.10 -22.13
C ASN A 3 15.00 -9.64 -23.35
N ASP A 4 15.63 -9.43 -24.51
CA ASP A 4 14.97 -8.92 -25.72
C ASP A 4 13.83 -9.84 -26.23
N CYS A 5 13.90 -11.15 -25.96
CA CYS A 5 12.85 -12.11 -26.30
C CYS A 5 12.05 -12.60 -25.08
N ASP A 6 12.21 -11.97 -23.92
CA ASP A 6 11.60 -12.39 -22.64
C ASP A 6 11.99 -13.82 -22.17
N LEU A 7 13.18 -14.27 -22.58
CA LEU A 7 13.71 -15.61 -22.29
C LEU A 7 14.97 -15.59 -21.40
N ALA A 8 15.38 -14.43 -20.86
CA ALA A 8 16.67 -14.30 -20.18
C ALA A 8 16.81 -15.22 -18.96
N VAL A 9 15.76 -15.32 -18.14
CA VAL A 9 15.74 -16.18 -16.94
C VAL A 9 15.77 -17.65 -17.37
N ALA A 10 14.92 -18.05 -18.30
CA ALA A 10 14.84 -19.42 -18.80
C ALA A 10 16.18 -19.89 -19.39
N ASN A 11 16.79 -19.08 -20.26
CA ASN A 11 18.10 -19.38 -20.86
C ASN A 11 19.22 -19.45 -19.82
N SER A 12 19.15 -18.60 -18.78
CA SER A 12 20.14 -18.62 -17.70
C SER A 12 20.03 -19.91 -16.86
N LEU A 13 18.80 -20.34 -16.54
CA LEU A 13 18.57 -21.60 -15.83
C LEU A 13 18.94 -22.83 -16.68
N ALA A 14 18.64 -22.80 -17.99
CA ALA A 14 19.04 -23.86 -18.91
C ALA A 14 20.58 -23.98 -19.03
N ALA A 15 21.29 -22.85 -19.06
CA ALA A 15 22.75 -22.85 -19.06
C ALA A 15 23.32 -23.47 -17.78
N VAL A 16 22.74 -23.17 -16.61
CA VAL A 16 23.13 -23.81 -15.34
C VAL A 16 22.89 -25.33 -15.38
N ALA A 17 21.73 -25.76 -15.88
CA ALA A 17 21.44 -27.19 -16.07
C ALA A 17 22.42 -27.88 -17.04
N ALA A 18 22.97 -27.13 -18.01
CA ALA A 18 24.02 -27.59 -18.93
C ALA A 18 25.45 -27.52 -18.34
N GLY A 19 25.61 -27.12 -17.08
CA GLY A 19 26.88 -27.11 -16.36
C GLY A 19 27.52 -25.74 -16.15
N ALA A 20 26.87 -24.64 -16.53
CA ALA A 20 27.35 -23.30 -16.19
C ALA A 20 27.29 -23.08 -14.68
N THR A 21 28.36 -22.55 -14.09
CA THR A 21 28.47 -22.30 -12.64
C THR A 21 28.33 -20.84 -12.25
N GLN A 22 28.20 -19.93 -13.23
CA GLN A 22 28.03 -18.49 -13.01
C GLN A 22 26.93 -17.94 -13.90
N VAL A 23 26.03 -17.15 -13.31
CA VAL A 23 25.02 -16.37 -14.03
C VAL A 23 25.25 -14.89 -13.76
N GLN A 24 25.28 -14.09 -14.82
CA GLN A 24 25.33 -12.63 -14.74
C GLN A 24 23.97 -12.04 -15.13
N GLY A 25 23.54 -11.07 -14.34
CA GLY A 25 22.27 -10.36 -14.48
C GLY A 25 22.22 -9.17 -13.52
N THR A 26 21.03 -8.65 -13.28
CA THR A 26 20.80 -7.55 -12.34
C THR A 26 19.59 -7.82 -11.46
N ILE A 27 19.56 -7.18 -10.29
CA ILE A 27 18.36 -7.17 -9.46
C ILE A 27 17.25 -6.48 -10.25
N ASN A 28 16.06 -7.08 -10.24
CA ASN A 28 14.89 -6.64 -10.99
C ASN A 28 15.04 -6.66 -12.52
N GLY A 29 16.10 -7.28 -13.05
CA GLY A 29 16.36 -7.36 -14.49
C GLY A 29 16.63 -6.01 -15.15
N ILE A 30 16.98 -4.97 -14.38
CA ILE A 30 17.29 -3.64 -14.90
C ILE A 30 18.52 -3.71 -15.84
N GLY A 31 18.46 -3.04 -16.98
CA GLY A 31 19.56 -3.03 -17.94
C GLY A 31 19.17 -2.33 -19.23
N GLU A 32 20.04 -2.40 -20.22
CA GLU A 32 19.77 -1.82 -21.54
C GLU A 32 18.56 -2.49 -22.22
N ARG A 33 17.80 -1.68 -22.99
CA ARG A 33 16.67 -2.13 -23.82
C ARG A 33 15.61 -2.86 -22.99
N CYS A 34 15.47 -4.17 -23.19
CA CYS A 34 14.52 -5.04 -22.50
C CYS A 34 15.06 -5.58 -21.15
N GLY A 35 16.28 -5.21 -20.78
CA GLY A 35 16.88 -5.56 -19.50
C GLY A 35 17.82 -6.76 -19.54
N ASN A 36 18.32 -7.12 -18.37
CA ASN A 36 19.14 -8.31 -18.13
C ASN A 36 18.28 -9.43 -17.53
N ALA A 37 18.87 -10.63 -17.40
CA ALA A 37 18.29 -11.68 -16.58
C ALA A 37 18.02 -11.17 -15.16
N ASP A 38 16.77 -11.31 -14.71
CA ASP A 38 16.37 -10.89 -13.36
C ASP A 38 16.95 -11.86 -12.33
N LEU A 39 17.95 -11.39 -11.58
CA LEU A 39 18.62 -12.18 -10.55
C LEU A 39 17.67 -12.57 -9.41
N ILE A 40 16.61 -11.81 -9.14
CA ILE A 40 15.60 -12.22 -8.17
C ILE A 40 14.98 -13.56 -8.60
N SER A 41 14.54 -13.62 -9.86
CA SER A 41 13.91 -14.82 -10.42
C SER A 41 14.90 -15.98 -10.57
N VAL A 42 16.13 -15.72 -11.04
CA VAL A 42 17.16 -16.76 -11.18
C VAL A 42 17.51 -17.37 -9.83
N VAL A 43 17.79 -16.54 -8.82
CA VAL A 43 18.16 -16.98 -7.48
C VAL A 43 17.03 -17.74 -6.80
N ALA A 44 15.79 -17.23 -6.86
CA ALA A 44 14.65 -17.90 -6.26
C ALA A 44 14.38 -19.29 -6.88
N ASN A 45 14.53 -19.43 -8.21
CA ASN A 45 14.41 -20.73 -8.87
C ASN A 45 15.52 -21.70 -8.45
N LEU A 46 16.78 -21.25 -8.45
CA LEU A 46 17.90 -22.10 -8.05
C LEU A 46 17.79 -22.53 -6.59
N ALA A 47 17.45 -21.61 -5.68
CA ALA A 47 17.38 -21.90 -4.25
C ALA A 47 16.15 -22.73 -3.84
N LEU A 48 14.98 -22.46 -4.42
CA LEU A 48 13.70 -22.97 -3.91
C LEU A 48 13.05 -24.03 -4.81
N LYS A 49 13.48 -24.15 -6.07
CA LYS A 49 12.84 -25.02 -7.07
C LYS A 49 13.76 -26.09 -7.65
N LEU A 50 15.05 -25.83 -7.72
CA LEU A 50 16.03 -26.72 -8.32
C LEU A 50 16.91 -27.35 -7.25
N PRO A 51 16.67 -28.62 -6.86
CA PRO A 51 17.46 -29.26 -5.82
C PRO A 51 18.94 -29.32 -6.21
N GLY A 52 19.83 -29.28 -5.21
CA GLY A 52 21.28 -29.41 -5.41
C GLY A 52 22.02 -28.11 -5.75
N HIS A 53 21.34 -26.97 -5.80
CA HIS A 53 21.98 -25.67 -6.04
C HIS A 53 22.03 -24.85 -4.74
N ALA A 54 23.24 -24.58 -4.26
CA ALA A 54 23.46 -23.66 -3.15
C ALA A 54 23.78 -22.28 -3.69
N VAL A 55 22.79 -21.39 -3.68
CA VAL A 55 22.96 -19.96 -3.98
C VAL A 55 22.67 -19.16 -2.72
N LEU A 56 23.25 -17.95 -2.60
CA LEU A 56 23.18 -17.14 -1.38
C LEU A 56 23.70 -17.89 -0.14
N GLY A 57 24.86 -18.55 -0.27
CA GLY A 57 25.51 -19.22 0.86
C GLY A 57 25.79 -18.23 2.01
N GLY A 58 25.58 -18.69 3.25
CA GLY A 58 25.86 -17.88 4.45
C GLY A 58 24.63 -17.40 5.23
N GLY A 59 23.59 -18.23 5.35
CA GLY A 59 22.55 -17.98 6.36
C GLY A 59 23.19 -17.99 7.75
N GLY A 60 23.50 -16.79 8.26
CA GLY A 60 23.90 -16.58 9.65
C GLY A 60 22.71 -16.77 10.58
N ALA A 61 22.71 -16.08 11.72
CA ALA A 61 21.62 -16.14 12.68
C ALA A 61 20.24 -15.66 12.15
N GLU A 62 20.21 -15.03 10.97
CA GLU A 62 19.03 -14.35 10.39
C GLU A 62 18.22 -15.20 9.40
N GLY A 63 18.67 -16.42 9.07
CA GLY A 63 17.95 -17.35 8.20
C GLY A 63 18.42 -17.38 6.74
N PRO A 64 17.65 -18.00 5.82
CA PRO A 64 18.03 -18.12 4.41
C PRO A 64 18.03 -16.77 3.70
N GLY A 65 19.09 -16.44 2.96
CA GLY A 65 19.17 -15.15 2.23
C GLY A 65 18.03 -14.91 1.23
N THR A 66 17.32 -15.97 0.80
CA THR A 66 16.14 -15.83 -0.05
C THR A 66 15.02 -15.03 0.62
N ALA A 67 14.90 -15.08 1.95
CA ALA A 67 13.88 -14.36 2.71
C ALA A 67 14.01 -12.83 2.60
N HIS A 68 15.13 -12.31 2.09
CA HIS A 68 15.36 -10.87 1.89
C HIS A 68 15.18 -10.42 0.43
N LEU A 69 14.73 -11.29 -0.48
CA LEU A 69 14.63 -10.95 -1.90
C LEU A 69 13.62 -9.83 -2.17
N THR A 70 12.49 -9.82 -1.46
CA THR A 70 11.49 -8.74 -1.60
C THR A 70 12.03 -7.39 -1.14
N GLU A 71 12.70 -7.37 0.00
CA GLU A 71 13.36 -6.17 0.54
C GLU A 71 14.44 -5.64 -0.43
N LEU A 72 15.32 -6.52 -0.90
CA LEU A 72 16.37 -6.19 -1.87
C LEU A 72 15.79 -5.64 -3.18
N SER A 73 14.72 -6.26 -3.68
CA SER A 73 14.02 -5.79 -4.89
C SER A 73 13.52 -4.35 -4.71
N ARG A 74 12.85 -4.07 -3.58
CA ARG A 74 12.32 -2.73 -3.27
C ARG A 74 13.43 -1.70 -3.12
N PHE A 75 14.48 -2.04 -2.38
CA PHE A 75 15.65 -1.19 -2.21
C PHE A 75 16.27 -0.76 -3.55
N VAL A 76 16.43 -1.70 -4.50
CA VAL A 76 16.99 -1.38 -5.82
C VAL A 76 16.04 -0.51 -6.66
N TYR A 77 14.72 -0.76 -6.60
CA TYR A 77 13.75 0.12 -7.27
C TYR A 77 13.80 1.55 -6.72
N GLU A 78 13.84 1.69 -5.40
CA GLU A 78 13.95 2.98 -4.72
C GLU A 78 15.26 3.70 -5.07
N ALA A 79 16.40 3.01 -4.94
CA ALA A 79 17.71 3.57 -5.27
C ALA A 79 17.84 3.98 -6.75
N ALA A 80 17.17 3.27 -7.65
CA ALA A 80 17.10 3.59 -9.07
C ALA A 80 16.04 4.65 -9.42
N ASN A 81 15.25 5.12 -8.44
CA ASN A 81 14.09 5.99 -8.62
C ASN A 81 13.11 5.46 -9.70
N MET A 82 12.84 4.16 -9.65
CA MET A 82 11.99 3.44 -10.60
C MET A 82 10.75 2.89 -9.90
N THR A 83 9.62 2.91 -10.61
CA THR A 83 8.38 2.30 -10.11
C THR A 83 8.54 0.79 -9.97
N TYR A 84 8.21 0.26 -8.78
CA TYR A 84 8.17 -1.18 -8.55
C TYR A 84 7.20 -1.87 -9.51
N ARG A 85 7.50 -3.11 -9.92
CA ARG A 85 6.59 -3.93 -10.73
C ARG A 85 5.72 -4.82 -9.85
N PRO A 86 4.39 -4.58 -9.73
CA PRO A 86 3.52 -5.39 -8.88
C PRO A 86 3.45 -6.85 -9.28
N SER A 87 3.53 -7.14 -10.56
CA SER A 87 3.47 -8.49 -11.13
C SER A 87 4.84 -9.17 -11.27
N GLN A 88 5.92 -8.61 -10.70
CA GLN A 88 7.24 -9.25 -10.80
C GLN A 88 7.22 -10.65 -10.15
N PRO A 89 7.76 -11.68 -10.80
CA PRO A 89 7.82 -13.02 -10.22
C PRO A 89 8.48 -13.01 -8.84
N PHE A 90 7.96 -13.81 -7.91
CA PHE A 90 8.39 -13.96 -6.51
C PHE A 90 8.18 -12.72 -5.62
N VAL A 91 8.67 -11.54 -6.00
CA VAL A 91 8.76 -10.36 -5.11
C VAL A 91 7.71 -9.29 -5.35
N GLY A 92 6.98 -9.40 -6.46
CA GLY A 92 5.90 -8.47 -6.79
C GLY A 92 4.77 -8.54 -5.74
N SER A 93 4.17 -7.40 -5.43
CA SER A 93 3.05 -7.31 -4.48
C SER A 93 1.79 -8.04 -4.96
N SER A 94 1.72 -8.41 -6.24
CA SER A 94 0.67 -9.21 -6.87
C SER A 94 1.07 -10.68 -7.08
N ALA A 95 2.33 -11.07 -6.81
CA ALA A 95 2.83 -12.43 -7.06
C ALA A 95 2.12 -13.50 -6.20
N PHE A 96 1.63 -13.11 -5.03
CA PHE A 96 0.84 -13.95 -4.10
C PHE A 96 -0.52 -13.31 -3.78
N ALA A 97 -1.07 -12.56 -4.75
CA ALA A 97 -2.36 -11.91 -4.59
C ALA A 97 -3.50 -12.74 -5.20
N HIS A 98 -4.59 -12.88 -4.45
CA HIS A 98 -5.76 -13.67 -4.85
C HIS A 98 -7.00 -12.77 -4.93
N LYS A 99 -7.54 -12.57 -6.14
CA LYS A 99 -8.63 -11.61 -6.42
C LYS A 99 -10.03 -12.22 -6.64
N GLY A 100 -10.13 -13.56 -6.65
CA GLY A 100 -11.36 -14.29 -6.96
C GLY A 100 -11.87 -15.14 -5.80
N GLY A 101 -13.17 -15.14 -5.52
CA GLY A 101 -13.78 -15.87 -4.41
C GLY A 101 -13.46 -17.37 -4.35
N MET A 102 -13.37 -18.02 -5.51
CA MET A 102 -12.96 -19.43 -5.59
C MET A 102 -11.47 -19.64 -5.27
N HIS A 103 -10.59 -18.75 -5.72
CA HIS A 103 -9.16 -18.84 -5.44
C HIS A 103 -8.88 -18.63 -3.95
N VAL A 104 -9.53 -17.63 -3.34
CA VAL A 104 -9.37 -17.33 -1.90
C VAL A 104 -9.87 -18.50 -1.04
N HIS A 105 -11.02 -19.08 -1.35
CA HIS A 105 -11.56 -20.24 -0.64
C HIS A 105 -10.70 -21.50 -0.79
N ALA A 106 -10.06 -21.68 -1.94
CA ALA A 106 -9.19 -22.83 -2.16
C ALA A 106 -7.82 -22.62 -1.51
N VAL A 107 -7.27 -21.41 -1.52
CA VAL A 107 -6.02 -21.05 -0.85
C VAL A 107 -6.16 -21.16 0.67
N SER A 108 -7.31 -20.79 1.26
CA SER A 108 -7.54 -20.95 2.69
C SER A 108 -7.58 -22.41 3.15
N LYS A 109 -7.96 -23.33 2.26
CA LYS A 109 -7.94 -24.78 2.51
C LYS A 109 -6.59 -25.43 2.21
N ALA A 110 -5.97 -25.05 1.11
CA ALA A 110 -4.72 -25.62 0.63
C ALA A 110 -3.97 -24.60 -0.22
N ALA A 111 -3.16 -23.75 0.42
CA ALA A 111 -2.41 -22.69 -0.25
C ALA A 111 -1.55 -23.19 -1.43
N SER A 112 -0.96 -24.39 -1.30
CA SER A 112 -0.14 -25.03 -2.33
C SER A 112 -0.88 -25.35 -3.64
N SER A 113 -2.22 -25.25 -3.68
CA SER A 113 -2.99 -25.45 -4.91
C SER A 113 -2.92 -24.26 -5.88
N TYR A 114 -2.57 -23.07 -5.39
CA TYR A 114 -2.42 -21.86 -6.21
C TYR A 114 -1.06 -21.17 -6.02
N GLU A 115 -0.41 -21.39 -4.89
CA GLU A 115 0.90 -20.82 -4.60
C GLU A 115 1.99 -21.85 -4.81
N HIS A 116 2.92 -21.53 -5.71
CA HIS A 116 4.03 -22.42 -5.99
C HIS A 116 5.03 -22.49 -4.81
N ILE A 117 5.10 -21.48 -3.96
CA ILE A 117 5.91 -21.46 -2.71
C ILE A 117 5.15 -20.69 -1.64
N THR A 118 5.56 -20.83 -0.37
CA THR A 118 5.12 -19.90 0.68
C THR A 118 5.73 -18.52 0.42
N PRO A 119 4.96 -17.43 0.52
CA PRO A 119 5.45 -16.08 0.22
C PRO A 119 6.59 -15.64 1.14
N GLU A 120 6.61 -16.13 2.39
CA GLU A 120 7.64 -15.83 3.39
C GLU A 120 9.02 -16.35 2.96
N ALA A 121 9.08 -17.40 2.12
CA ALA A 121 10.35 -17.95 1.62
C ALA A 121 11.17 -16.96 0.77
N VAL A 122 10.50 -15.90 0.28
CA VAL A 122 11.11 -14.80 -0.49
C VAL A 122 10.91 -13.42 0.17
N GLY A 123 10.48 -13.39 1.43
CA GLY A 123 10.20 -12.16 2.17
C GLY A 123 8.95 -11.41 1.70
N ASN A 124 8.03 -12.11 1.04
CA ASN A 124 6.77 -11.55 0.57
C ASN A 124 5.62 -11.99 1.49
N SER A 125 4.42 -11.51 1.22
CA SER A 125 3.21 -11.85 1.98
C SER A 125 2.05 -12.17 1.05
N ARG A 126 1.19 -13.12 1.45
CA ARG A 126 -0.07 -13.39 0.76
C ARG A 126 -1.01 -12.19 0.88
N ARG A 127 -1.69 -11.83 -0.21
CA ARG A 127 -2.70 -10.76 -0.21
C ARG A 127 -4.01 -11.27 -0.80
N VAL A 128 -5.14 -10.93 -0.19
CA VAL A 128 -6.47 -11.18 -0.75
C VAL A 128 -6.98 -9.83 -1.27
N LEU A 129 -7.39 -9.76 -2.53
CA LEU A 129 -7.87 -8.53 -3.15
C LEU A 129 -9.39 -8.56 -3.24
N VAL A 130 -10.04 -7.46 -2.88
CA VAL A 130 -11.47 -7.25 -3.15
C VAL A 130 -11.65 -6.83 -4.61
N SER A 131 -12.77 -7.24 -5.18
CA SER A 131 -13.24 -6.90 -6.53
C SER A 131 -14.75 -7.14 -6.58
N GLU A 132 -15.44 -6.66 -7.62
CA GLU A 132 -16.86 -6.99 -7.85
C GLU A 132 -17.16 -8.51 -7.88
N LEU A 133 -16.15 -9.35 -8.15
CA LEU A 133 -16.24 -10.82 -8.14
C LEU A 133 -15.86 -11.45 -6.79
N SER A 134 -15.49 -10.63 -5.81
CA SER A 134 -15.12 -11.06 -4.46
C SER A 134 -16.38 -11.29 -3.65
N GLY A 135 -16.90 -12.51 -3.69
CA GLY A 135 -18.01 -12.90 -2.84
C GLY A 135 -17.72 -12.62 -1.35
N ARG A 136 -18.77 -12.67 -0.52
CA ARG A 136 -18.74 -12.44 0.93
C ARG A 136 -17.55 -13.08 1.68
N SER A 137 -17.09 -14.25 1.24
CA SER A 137 -15.92 -14.95 1.81
C SER A 137 -14.62 -14.14 1.73
N ASN A 138 -14.44 -13.31 0.71
CA ASN A 138 -13.25 -12.47 0.56
C ASN A 138 -13.27 -11.30 1.53
N ILE A 139 -14.43 -10.66 1.71
CA ILE A 139 -14.60 -9.62 2.73
C ILE A 139 -14.35 -10.23 4.11
N ALA A 140 -14.93 -11.39 4.42
CA ALA A 140 -14.69 -12.09 5.68
C ALA A 140 -13.20 -12.38 5.91
N ALA A 141 -12.45 -12.79 4.88
CA ALA A 141 -11.02 -13.06 4.97
C ALA A 141 -10.15 -11.81 5.18
N LEU A 142 -10.65 -10.62 4.83
CA LEU A 142 -9.95 -9.35 4.99
C LEU A 142 -10.31 -8.60 6.27
N VAL A 143 -11.51 -8.85 6.78
CA VAL A 143 -11.96 -8.27 8.05
C VAL A 143 -11.11 -8.89 9.17
N THR A 144 -10.23 -8.07 9.73
CA THR A 144 -9.35 -8.45 10.86
C THR A 144 -10.09 -8.46 12.20
N ARG A 145 -11.32 -7.94 12.24
CA ARG A 145 -12.14 -7.81 13.43
C ARG A 145 -12.94 -9.10 13.73
N PRO A 146 -12.67 -9.79 14.86
CA PRO A 146 -13.35 -11.04 15.19
C PRO A 146 -14.86 -10.86 15.44
N ASP A 147 -15.28 -9.70 15.94
CA ASP A 147 -16.65 -9.43 16.36
C ASP A 147 -17.63 -9.24 15.20
N VAL A 148 -17.12 -9.00 14.00
CA VAL A 148 -17.93 -8.78 12.77
C VAL A 148 -17.74 -9.88 11.73
N HIS A 149 -16.82 -10.82 11.95
CA HIS A 149 -16.45 -11.86 10.99
C HIS A 149 -17.63 -12.76 10.56
N ASP A 150 -18.59 -13.01 11.45
CA ASP A 150 -19.73 -13.90 11.19
C ASP A 150 -21.04 -13.15 10.93
N ASP A 151 -21.06 -11.82 10.97
CA ASP A 151 -22.25 -11.03 10.66
C ASP A 151 -22.44 -10.92 9.15
N ARG A 152 -23.23 -11.85 8.60
CA ARG A 152 -23.53 -11.92 7.17
C ARG A 152 -24.12 -10.62 6.61
N LYS A 153 -25.00 -9.95 7.36
CA LYS A 153 -25.66 -8.73 6.87
C LYS A 153 -24.65 -7.59 6.77
N LEU A 154 -23.78 -7.47 7.76
CA LEU A 154 -22.70 -6.49 7.75
C LEU A 154 -21.70 -6.78 6.62
N LEU A 155 -21.27 -8.03 6.44
CA LEU A 155 -20.35 -8.38 5.36
C LEU A 155 -20.92 -8.08 3.97
N ASP A 156 -22.23 -8.31 3.77
CA ASP A 156 -22.91 -7.97 2.52
C ASP A 156 -22.97 -6.44 2.33
N ALA A 157 -23.18 -5.66 3.40
CA ALA A 157 -23.15 -4.20 3.36
C ALA A 157 -21.75 -3.65 3.06
N VAL A 158 -20.70 -4.22 3.67
CA VAL A 158 -19.30 -3.88 3.39
C VAL A 158 -18.96 -4.19 1.93
N LEU A 159 -19.36 -5.37 1.42
CA LEU A 159 -19.14 -5.73 0.03
C LEU A 159 -19.79 -4.73 -0.93
N ALA A 160 -21.07 -4.40 -0.69
CA ALA A 160 -21.80 -3.45 -1.51
C ALA A 160 -21.12 -2.07 -1.53
N GLU A 161 -20.64 -1.61 -0.38
CA GLU A 161 -19.96 -0.33 -0.26
C GLU A 161 -18.58 -0.31 -0.92
N VAL A 162 -17.81 -1.41 -0.82
CA VAL A 162 -16.55 -1.54 -1.57
C VAL A 162 -16.81 -1.51 -3.07
N CYS A 163 -17.79 -2.26 -3.59
CA CYS A 163 -18.14 -2.22 -5.01
C CYS A 163 -18.56 -0.82 -5.47
N ARG A 164 -19.35 -0.09 -4.64
CA ARG A 164 -19.74 1.30 -4.93
C ARG A 164 -18.52 2.21 -5.04
N LEU A 165 -17.62 2.14 -4.06
CA LEU A 165 -16.42 2.98 -4.01
C LEU A 165 -15.41 2.60 -5.12
N GLU A 166 -15.23 1.32 -5.44
CA GLU A 166 -14.38 0.89 -6.56
C GLU A 166 -14.88 1.44 -7.90
N ASN A 167 -16.20 1.47 -8.11
CA ASN A 167 -16.82 2.11 -9.27
C ASN A 167 -16.63 3.63 -9.30
N GLU A 168 -16.44 4.27 -8.14
CA GLU A 168 -16.04 5.68 -8.03
C GLU A 168 -14.54 5.90 -8.19
N GLY A 169 -13.78 4.81 -8.30
CA GLY A 169 -12.34 4.83 -8.51
C GLY A 169 -11.52 4.59 -7.26
N TRP A 170 -12.07 4.09 -6.16
CA TRP A 170 -11.29 3.68 -4.98
C TRP A 170 -10.53 2.38 -5.23
N GLN A 171 -9.42 2.17 -4.53
CA GLN A 171 -8.70 0.90 -4.51
C GLN A 171 -8.19 0.62 -3.10
N PHE A 172 -8.75 -0.40 -2.47
CA PHE A 172 -8.41 -0.78 -1.10
C PHE A 172 -7.21 -1.73 -1.01
N GLU A 173 -6.69 -2.21 -2.15
CA GLU A 173 -5.62 -3.22 -2.21
C GLU A 173 -4.41 -2.84 -1.35
N ALA A 174 -3.93 -1.60 -1.46
CA ALA A 174 -2.81 -1.05 -0.67
C ALA A 174 -3.28 -0.10 0.45
N ALA A 175 -4.58 -0.06 0.74
CA ALA A 175 -5.18 0.87 1.68
C ALA A 175 -5.96 0.16 2.78
N GLY A 176 -5.28 -0.78 3.46
CA GLY A 176 -5.87 -1.61 4.51
C GLY A 176 -6.48 -0.79 5.66
N ALA A 177 -5.88 0.34 6.04
CA ALA A 177 -6.44 1.20 7.06
C ALA A 177 -7.75 1.87 6.63
N SER A 178 -7.84 2.35 5.39
CA SER A 178 -9.10 2.88 4.85
C SER A 178 -10.18 1.80 4.74
N PHE A 179 -9.80 0.55 4.42
CA PHE A 179 -10.73 -0.58 4.42
C PHE A 179 -11.25 -0.89 5.83
N ASP A 180 -10.37 -0.96 6.83
CA ASP A 180 -10.76 -1.18 8.21
C ASP A 180 -11.72 -0.09 8.73
N LEU A 181 -11.44 1.18 8.41
CA LEU A 181 -12.35 2.28 8.75
C LEU A 181 -13.68 2.19 8.00
N LEU A 182 -13.69 1.68 6.76
CA LEU A 182 -14.93 1.41 6.02
C LEU A 182 -15.78 0.35 6.74
N VAL A 183 -15.15 -0.74 7.19
CA VAL A 183 -15.82 -1.78 7.98
C VAL A 183 -16.41 -1.19 9.26
N ASP A 184 -15.66 -0.35 9.98
CA ASP A 184 -16.14 0.33 11.19
C ASP A 184 -17.35 1.24 10.90
N ARG A 185 -17.36 1.93 9.75
CA ARG A 185 -18.48 2.78 9.33
C ARG A 185 -19.72 1.94 9.02
N CYS A 186 -19.58 0.85 8.26
CA CYS A 186 -20.67 -0.07 7.96
C CYS A 186 -21.23 -0.74 9.23
N ALA A 187 -20.38 -1.04 10.21
CA ALA A 187 -20.77 -1.62 11.49
C ALA A 187 -21.40 -0.60 12.46
N GLY A 188 -21.36 0.71 12.13
CA GLY A 188 -21.82 1.77 13.03
C GLY A 188 -20.94 1.95 14.28
N THR A 189 -19.73 1.38 14.29
CA THR A 189 -18.77 1.46 15.40
C THR A 189 -17.73 2.56 15.19
N PHE A 190 -17.59 3.08 13.97
CA PHE A 190 -16.72 4.23 13.71
C PHE A 190 -17.17 5.43 14.56
N ARG A 191 -16.23 6.01 15.31
CA ARG A 191 -16.41 7.23 16.08
C ARG A 191 -15.34 8.22 15.62
N PRO A 192 -15.68 9.25 14.82
CA PRO A 192 -14.70 10.21 14.36
C PRO A 192 -14.15 10.99 15.55
N LEU A 193 -12.84 10.91 15.77
CA LEU A 193 -12.15 11.65 16.84
C LEU A 193 -12.02 13.15 16.55
N PHE A 194 -12.20 13.51 15.28
CA PHE A 194 -12.28 14.87 14.79
C PHE A 194 -13.11 14.90 13.50
N SER A 195 -13.62 16.06 13.14
CA SER A 195 -14.31 16.28 11.87
C SER A 195 -13.86 17.60 11.24
N ARG A 196 -13.73 17.60 9.91
CA ARG A 196 -13.46 18.81 9.13
C ARG A 196 -14.69 19.71 9.10
N ASP A 197 -14.55 20.96 9.55
CA ASP A 197 -15.47 22.03 9.17
C ASP A 197 -15.07 22.61 7.81
N SER A 198 -13.80 22.98 7.65
CA SER A 198 -13.26 23.51 6.40
C SER A 198 -11.73 23.40 6.36
N TYR A 199 -11.15 23.40 5.17
CA TYR A 199 -9.76 23.78 4.96
C TYR A 199 -9.66 24.79 3.82
N ASN A 200 -8.58 25.54 3.80
CA ASN A 200 -8.16 26.36 2.66
C ASN A 200 -6.66 26.14 2.47
N VAL A 201 -6.22 26.06 1.21
CA VAL A 201 -4.81 25.97 0.86
C VAL A 201 -4.51 27.05 -0.16
N ASP A 202 -3.55 27.91 0.17
CA ASP A 202 -3.07 28.99 -0.67
C ASP A 202 -1.66 28.64 -1.17
N VAL A 203 -1.47 28.71 -2.48
CA VAL A 203 -0.17 28.54 -3.13
C VAL A 203 0.16 29.82 -3.88
N GLU A 204 1.20 30.53 -3.44
CA GLU A 204 1.69 31.74 -4.08
C GLU A 204 3.01 31.43 -4.79
N SER A 205 3.04 31.58 -6.11
CA SER A 205 4.27 31.51 -6.91
C SER A 205 4.68 32.91 -7.33
N ARG A 206 5.90 33.31 -6.98
CA ARG A 206 6.49 34.59 -7.36
C ARG A 206 7.47 34.40 -8.53
N GLY A 207 7.66 35.48 -9.30
CA GLY A 207 8.48 35.46 -10.52
C GLY A 207 9.97 35.22 -10.30
N ASP A 208 10.43 35.24 -9.05
CA ASP A 208 11.79 34.87 -8.60
C ASP A 208 11.94 33.36 -8.33
N GLY A 209 10.87 32.57 -8.49
CA GLY A 209 10.84 31.14 -8.21
C GLY A 209 10.52 30.80 -6.76
N ASP A 210 10.25 31.79 -5.89
CA ASP A 210 9.74 31.54 -4.54
C ASP A 210 8.31 30.99 -4.62
N ILE A 211 8.10 29.79 -4.11
CA ILE A 211 6.79 29.14 -4.01
C ILE A 211 6.47 28.99 -2.53
N ARG A 212 5.42 29.66 -2.08
CA ARG A 212 4.93 29.58 -0.70
C ARG A 212 3.63 28.83 -0.68
N THR A 213 3.52 27.85 0.21
CA THR A 213 2.28 27.13 0.44
C THR A 213 1.85 27.26 1.89
N LEU A 214 0.61 27.68 2.08
CA LEU A 214 -0.04 27.84 3.37
C LEU A 214 -1.31 27.00 3.41
N ALA A 215 -1.56 26.32 4.51
CA ALA A 215 -2.84 25.65 4.75
C ALA A 215 -3.47 26.14 6.04
N THR A 216 -4.77 26.42 5.97
CA THR A 216 -5.62 26.75 7.11
C THR A 216 -6.63 25.63 7.30
N VAL A 217 -6.70 25.04 8.50
CA VAL A 217 -7.64 23.97 8.82
C VAL A 217 -8.54 24.35 9.99
N LYS A 218 -9.83 24.08 9.85
CA LYS A 218 -10.83 24.23 10.90
C LYS A 218 -11.43 22.87 11.21
N LEU A 219 -11.22 22.40 12.43
CA LEU A 219 -11.61 21.07 12.89
C LEU A 219 -12.47 21.17 14.14
N ARG A 220 -13.44 20.27 14.29
CA ARG A 220 -14.01 19.94 15.60
C ARG A 220 -13.28 18.72 16.12
N VAL A 221 -12.85 18.76 17.37
CA VAL A 221 -12.12 17.66 18.00
C VAL A 221 -12.95 17.15 19.17
N ASP A 222 -13.29 15.86 19.15
CA ASP A 222 -13.97 15.18 20.25
C ASP A 222 -12.91 14.76 21.29
N GLY A 223 -13.19 14.87 22.59
CA GLY A 223 -12.29 14.36 23.65
C GLY A 223 -11.85 15.37 24.74
N GLN A 224 -12.17 16.65 24.60
CA GLN A 224 -12.10 17.66 25.68
C GLN A 224 -13.36 18.51 25.64
N ALA A 225 -13.86 18.94 26.81
CA ALA A 225 -15.08 19.74 27.03
C ALA A 225 -15.88 20.06 25.75
N ALA A 226 -16.74 19.11 25.33
CA ALA A 226 -17.67 19.20 24.21
C ALA A 226 -17.26 20.12 23.03
N GLY A 227 -16.57 19.55 22.03
CA GLY A 227 -16.57 20.10 20.68
C GLY A 227 -15.78 21.40 20.48
N SER A 228 -14.59 21.52 21.09
CA SER A 228 -13.73 22.67 20.82
C SER A 228 -13.36 22.74 19.34
N VAL A 229 -13.72 23.85 18.71
CA VAL A 229 -13.32 24.18 17.34
C VAL A 229 -11.86 24.64 17.37
N ARG A 230 -11.00 23.96 16.61
CA ARG A 230 -9.59 24.31 16.41
C ARG A 230 -9.45 24.93 15.04
N HIS A 231 -8.72 26.05 14.97
CA HIS A 231 -8.47 26.78 13.74
C HIS A 231 -6.98 27.08 13.65
N GLU A 232 -6.27 26.31 12.84
CA GLU A 232 -4.81 26.34 12.79
C GLU A 232 -4.32 26.61 11.37
N VAL A 233 -3.15 27.24 11.31
CA VAL A 233 -2.45 27.58 10.08
C VAL A 233 -1.02 27.05 10.15
N ALA A 234 -0.55 26.47 9.04
CA ALA A 234 0.83 26.05 8.86
C ALA A 234 1.31 26.28 7.42
N GLU A 235 2.61 26.48 7.27
CA GLU A 235 3.31 26.51 5.99
C GLU A 235 3.88 25.13 5.66
N GLY A 236 4.20 24.89 4.39
CA GLY A 236 4.88 23.68 3.97
C GLY A 236 5.46 23.79 2.56
N ASP A 237 6.27 22.80 2.18
CA ASP A 237 6.92 22.74 0.86
C ASP A 237 5.93 22.49 -0.28
N GLY A 238 4.70 22.13 0.05
CA GLY A 238 3.59 21.99 -0.88
C GLY A 238 2.24 21.84 -0.18
N PRO A 239 1.14 21.78 -0.96
CA PRO A 239 -0.23 21.79 -0.42
C PRO A 239 -0.51 20.70 0.62
N VAL A 240 -0.04 19.49 0.35
CA VAL A 240 -0.28 18.33 1.22
C VAL A 240 0.56 18.42 2.49
N ASN A 241 1.81 18.89 2.39
CA ASN A 241 2.67 19.07 3.55
C ASN A 241 2.16 20.20 4.48
N ALA A 242 1.71 21.32 3.91
CA ALA A 242 1.10 22.39 4.67
C ALA A 242 -0.20 21.90 5.38
N LEU A 243 -1.03 21.13 4.68
CA LEU A 243 -2.23 20.52 5.27
C LEU A 243 -1.89 19.57 6.43
N ASP A 244 -0.96 18.63 6.23
CA ASP A 244 -0.51 17.71 7.28
C ASP A 244 0.01 18.48 8.51
N ALA A 245 0.86 19.49 8.30
CA ALA A 245 1.37 20.32 9.38
C ALA A 245 0.26 21.08 10.13
N ALA A 246 -0.74 21.61 9.41
CA ALA A 246 -1.87 22.30 10.02
C ALA A 246 -2.78 21.33 10.80
N LEU A 247 -3.03 20.13 10.28
CA LEU A 247 -3.75 19.06 11.00
C LEU A 247 -3.03 18.68 12.29
N ARG A 248 -1.71 18.45 12.22
CA ARG A 248 -0.89 18.09 13.38
C ARG A 248 -0.94 19.17 14.44
N LYS A 249 -0.75 20.43 14.06
CA LYS A 249 -0.88 21.57 14.98
C LYS A 249 -2.26 21.62 15.65
N ALA A 250 -3.32 21.29 14.92
CA ALA A 250 -4.67 21.24 15.46
C ALA A 250 -4.91 20.05 16.39
N LEU A 251 -4.32 18.88 16.13
CA LEU A 251 -4.66 17.63 16.79
C LEU A 251 -3.65 17.19 17.87
N GLU A 252 -2.36 17.44 17.71
CA GLU A 252 -1.29 16.98 18.63
C GLU A 252 -1.50 17.41 20.10
N PRO A 253 -1.97 18.64 20.42
CA PRO A 253 -2.19 18.99 21.82
C PRO A 253 -3.31 18.18 22.49
N VAL A 254 -4.20 17.55 21.71
CA VAL A 254 -5.24 16.63 22.22
C VAL A 254 -4.78 15.18 22.11
N TYR A 255 -4.04 14.86 21.05
CA TYR A 255 -3.54 13.53 20.74
C TYR A 255 -2.01 13.52 20.56
N PRO A 256 -1.22 13.58 21.65
CA PRO A 256 0.24 13.67 21.57
C PRO A 256 0.92 12.50 20.87
N ALA A 257 0.24 11.35 20.77
CA ALA A 257 0.73 10.18 20.05
C ALA A 257 1.00 10.47 18.56
N LEU A 258 0.33 11.46 17.95
CA LEU A 258 0.54 11.83 16.54
C LEU A 258 1.96 12.27 16.23
N ALA A 259 2.72 12.73 17.24
CA ALA A 259 4.12 13.10 17.07
C ALA A 259 5.01 11.92 16.60
N ARG A 260 4.58 10.68 16.82
CA ARG A 260 5.28 9.47 16.34
C ARG A 260 4.92 9.07 14.91
N MET A 261 3.81 9.59 14.38
CA MET A 261 3.29 9.20 13.08
C MET A 261 4.00 9.98 11.97
N HIS A 262 4.54 9.29 10.98
CA HIS A 262 5.22 9.86 9.82
C HIS A 262 4.63 9.35 8.52
N LEU A 263 4.61 10.22 7.50
CA LEU A 263 4.26 9.85 6.12
C LEU A 263 5.49 9.18 5.48
N LEU A 264 5.34 7.96 4.97
CA LEU A 264 6.41 7.25 4.26
C LEU A 264 6.34 7.45 2.76
N ASP A 265 5.14 7.44 2.21
CA ASP A 265 4.95 7.50 0.76
C ASP A 265 3.64 8.22 0.41
N TYR A 266 3.66 8.87 -0.75
CA TYR A 266 2.54 9.63 -1.29
C TYR A 266 2.47 9.44 -2.81
N LYS A 267 1.38 8.87 -3.28
CA LYS A 267 1.18 8.52 -4.69
C LYS A 267 -0.13 9.12 -5.21
N VAL A 268 -0.03 9.80 -6.35
CA VAL A 268 -1.19 10.34 -7.07
C VAL A 268 -1.37 9.58 -8.38
N ARG A 269 -2.60 9.16 -8.66
CA ARG A 269 -2.97 8.51 -9.93
C ARG A 269 -4.23 9.11 -10.51
N VAL A 270 -4.17 9.45 -11.79
CA VAL A 270 -5.35 9.84 -12.56
C VAL A 270 -6.10 8.57 -12.96
N ILE A 271 -7.41 8.53 -12.68
CA ILE A 271 -8.25 7.35 -12.88
C ILE A 271 -8.89 7.38 -14.27
N ASN A 272 -9.40 8.55 -14.68
CA ASN A 272 -10.08 8.72 -15.97
C ASN A 272 -9.37 9.75 -16.84
N ALA A 273 -8.25 9.35 -17.45
CA ALA A 273 -7.41 10.26 -18.24
C ALA A 273 -8.13 10.92 -19.43
N GLN A 274 -9.27 10.37 -19.86
CA GLN A 274 -10.06 10.88 -20.99
C GLN A 274 -10.78 12.19 -20.66
N GLU A 275 -11.01 12.50 -19.38
CA GLU A 275 -11.67 13.74 -18.91
C GLU A 275 -10.68 14.90 -18.66
N GLY A 276 -9.39 14.72 -18.98
CA GLY A 276 -8.38 15.78 -18.88
C GLY A 276 -8.24 16.32 -17.45
N THR A 277 -8.38 17.64 -17.27
CA THR A 277 -8.25 18.30 -15.96
C THR A 277 -9.42 18.04 -15.01
N ALA A 278 -10.54 17.49 -15.50
CA ALA A 278 -11.68 17.09 -14.68
C ALA A 278 -11.59 15.62 -14.22
N ALA A 279 -10.52 14.92 -14.59
CA ALA A 279 -10.35 13.51 -14.26
C ALA A 279 -10.29 13.30 -12.74
N LYS A 280 -11.01 12.28 -12.26
CA LYS A 280 -10.87 11.82 -10.88
C LYS A 280 -9.42 11.41 -10.60
N VAL A 281 -8.96 11.83 -9.43
CA VAL A 281 -7.63 11.57 -8.90
C VAL A 281 -7.76 10.66 -7.69
N ARG A 282 -6.96 9.58 -7.68
CA ARG A 282 -6.74 8.73 -6.51
C ARG A 282 -5.43 9.15 -5.85
N VAL A 283 -5.49 9.43 -4.56
CA VAL A 283 -4.33 9.62 -3.71
C VAL A 283 -4.19 8.41 -2.80
N SER A 284 -2.99 7.86 -2.71
CA SER A 284 -2.64 6.79 -1.79
C SER A 284 -1.49 7.25 -0.91
N ILE A 285 -1.62 7.01 0.39
CA ILE A 285 -0.65 7.42 1.42
C ILE A 285 -0.23 6.19 2.19
N GLU A 286 1.08 6.04 2.43
CA GLU A 286 1.60 5.11 3.43
C GLU A 286 2.11 5.90 4.63
N SER A 287 1.80 5.44 5.82
CA SER A 287 2.19 6.07 7.09
C SER A 287 2.75 5.02 8.06
N THR A 288 3.58 5.46 9.01
CA THR A 288 4.17 4.60 10.03
C THR A 288 4.25 5.30 11.37
N ASP A 289 4.30 4.53 12.46
CA ASP A 289 4.64 4.99 13.81
C ASP A 289 6.02 4.52 14.29
N GLY A 290 6.82 3.99 13.35
CA GLY A 290 8.11 3.34 13.56
C GLY A 290 8.02 1.83 13.82
N GLU A 291 6.82 1.29 14.09
CA GLU A 291 6.61 -0.14 14.35
C GLU A 291 5.75 -0.79 13.26
N GLN A 292 4.67 -0.13 12.87
CA GLN A 292 3.75 -0.63 11.85
C GLN A 292 3.69 0.33 10.66
N VAL A 293 3.34 -0.22 9.50
CA VAL A 293 3.06 0.55 8.28
C VAL A 293 1.62 0.31 7.88
N TRP A 294 0.89 1.37 7.58
CA TRP A 294 -0.47 1.29 7.07
C TRP A 294 -0.68 2.22 5.89
N GLY A 295 -1.57 1.80 5.00
CA GLY A 295 -1.93 2.57 3.81
C GLY A 295 -3.36 3.07 3.86
N THR A 296 -3.57 4.28 3.36
CA THR A 296 -4.90 4.90 3.17
C THR A 296 -5.07 5.43 1.76
N VAL A 297 -6.32 5.63 1.36
CA VAL A 297 -6.67 6.09 0.02
C VAL A 297 -7.76 7.16 0.09
N GLY A 298 -7.73 8.08 -0.86
CA GLY A 298 -8.77 9.07 -1.08
C GLY A 298 -8.97 9.29 -2.57
N VAL A 299 -10.22 9.50 -2.99
CA VAL A 299 -10.56 9.76 -4.39
C VAL A 299 -11.43 11.00 -4.49
N SER A 300 -11.05 11.91 -5.38
CA SER A 300 -11.80 13.12 -5.68
C SER A 300 -11.36 13.67 -7.04
N GLU A 301 -12.19 14.49 -7.67
CA GLU A 301 -11.78 15.31 -8.83
C GLU A 301 -10.73 16.36 -8.43
N ASN A 302 -10.67 16.71 -7.13
CA ASN A 302 -9.66 17.62 -6.59
C ASN A 302 -8.57 16.83 -5.85
N VAL A 303 -7.32 16.96 -6.30
CA VAL A 303 -6.15 16.28 -5.69
C VAL A 303 -5.94 16.64 -4.21
N ILE A 304 -6.26 17.87 -3.80
CA ILE A 304 -6.15 18.32 -2.42
C ILE A 304 -7.23 17.66 -1.56
N GLU A 305 -8.46 17.52 -2.09
CA GLU A 305 -9.53 16.80 -1.40
C GLU A 305 -9.23 15.30 -1.29
N ALA A 306 -8.74 14.68 -2.37
CA ALA A 306 -8.30 13.28 -2.34
C ALA A 306 -7.18 13.06 -1.30
N SER A 307 -6.24 14.01 -1.21
CA SER A 307 -5.18 14.00 -0.21
C SER A 307 -5.73 14.17 1.20
N TRP A 308 -6.69 15.07 1.40
CA TRP A 308 -7.38 15.25 2.68
C TRP A 308 -8.03 13.95 3.15
N LEU A 309 -8.79 13.27 2.28
CA LEU A 309 -9.48 12.03 2.63
C LEU A 309 -8.49 10.95 3.08
N ALA A 310 -7.40 10.75 2.32
CA ALA A 310 -6.36 9.79 2.67
C ALA A 310 -5.65 10.15 3.99
N LEU A 311 -5.31 11.44 4.20
CA LEU A 311 -4.68 11.91 5.44
C LEU A 311 -5.60 11.73 6.65
N ALA A 312 -6.86 12.14 6.53
CA ALA A 312 -7.84 12.05 7.61
C ALA A 312 -8.07 10.60 8.04
N ASP A 313 -8.24 9.68 7.07
CA ASP A 313 -8.30 8.24 7.35
C ASP A 313 -7.03 7.76 8.05
N SER A 314 -5.84 8.22 7.64
CA SER A 314 -4.58 7.77 8.24
C SER A 314 -4.48 8.18 9.71
N PHE A 315 -4.88 9.42 10.02
CA PHE A 315 -4.92 9.93 11.39
C PHE A 315 -5.97 9.21 12.24
N HIS A 316 -7.19 9.01 11.72
CA HIS A 316 -8.22 8.25 12.43
C HIS A 316 -7.79 6.82 12.72
N TYR A 317 -7.19 6.14 11.75
CA TYR A 317 -6.71 4.79 11.92
C TYR A 317 -5.62 4.71 12.99
N PHE A 318 -4.60 5.58 12.90
CA PHE A 318 -3.52 5.61 13.88
C PHE A 318 -4.02 5.86 15.31
N LEU A 319 -4.97 6.77 15.49
CA LEU A 319 -5.53 7.07 16.81
C LEU A 319 -6.44 5.95 17.36
N THR A 320 -6.98 5.08 16.50
CA THR A 320 -7.87 3.98 16.90
C THR A 320 -7.15 2.65 17.05
N ILE A 321 -6.01 2.43 16.38
CA ILE A 321 -5.31 1.13 16.36
C ILE A 321 -4.92 0.64 17.77
N ARG A 322 -4.66 1.55 18.71
CA ARG A 322 -4.31 1.22 20.10
C ARG A 322 -5.52 1.03 21.03
N SER A 323 -6.71 1.38 20.56
CA SER A 323 -7.98 1.25 21.29
C SER A 323 -8.80 0.05 20.83
N ARG A 324 -8.36 -0.64 19.78
CA ARG A 324 -8.99 -1.87 19.28
C ARG A 324 -8.58 -3.05 20.20
N PRO A 325 -9.55 -3.85 20.68
CA PRO A 325 -9.30 -4.99 21.55
C PRO A 325 -8.49 -6.10 20.86
#